data_AF-A0A946EEK8-F1
#
_entry.id   AF-A0A946EEK8-F1
#
_cell.length_a   1.000
_cell.length_b   1.000
_cell.length_c   1.000
_cell.angle_alpha   90.00
_cell.angle_beta   90.00
_cell.angle_gamma   90.00
#
_symmetry.space_group_name_H-M   'P 1'
#
loop_
_entity.id
_entity.type
_entity.pdbx_description
1 polymer ?
#
loop_
_entity_poly.entity_id
_entity_poly.type
_entity_poly.pdbx_seq_one_letter_code
_entity_poly.pdbx_strand_id
1 'polypeptide(L)' 'MTSMLSLSENQIWLVALICLLAGIVRGFSGFALSALVMASAALIIPPIELIPVCWWLEICAGLMMIRGGWKDADRRLAV' A
#
# COMPACT_ATOMS: atom_id res chain seq x y z
N MET A 1 -3.44 -24.78 9.68
CA MET A 1 -4.17 -24.29 8.49
C MET A 1 -3.98 -22.79 8.38
N THR A 2 -2.84 -22.31 7.86
CA THR A 2 -2.60 -20.89 7.53
C THR A 2 -1.30 -20.81 6.71
N SER A 3 -1.34 -21.28 5.46
CA SER A 3 -0.21 -21.18 4.52
C SER A 3 -0.70 -20.52 3.24
N MET A 4 -0.98 -19.22 3.32
CA MET A 4 -1.23 -18.39 2.13
C MET A 4 -0.02 -17.49 1.82
N LEU A 5 0.78 -17.13 2.84
CA LEU A 5 2.11 -16.52 2.72
C LEU A 5 3.10 -17.40 3.49
N SER A 6 4.24 -17.75 2.90
CA SER A 6 5.33 -18.51 3.56
C SER A 6 6.16 -17.65 4.54
N LEU A 7 5.52 -16.72 5.23
CA LEU A 7 6.16 -15.79 6.15
C LEU A 7 6.07 -16.30 7.58
N SER A 8 7.15 -16.11 8.34
CA SER A 8 7.18 -16.30 9.79
C SER A 8 6.18 -15.37 10.49
N GLU A 9 5.57 -15.80 11.61
CA GLU A 9 4.64 -14.96 12.40
C GLU A 9 5.24 -13.58 12.73
N ASN A 10 6.54 -13.53 12.99
CA ASN A 10 7.25 -12.28 13.29
C ASN A 10 7.34 -11.34 12.08
N GLN A 11 7.45 -11.89 10.87
CA GLN A 11 7.51 -11.11 9.64
C GLN A 11 6.15 -10.48 9.30
N ILE A 12 5.04 -11.17 9.62
CA ILE A 12 3.69 -10.66 9.43
C ILE A 12 3.47 -9.38 10.26
N TRP A 13 3.85 -9.41 11.54
CA TRP A 13 3.75 -8.24 12.41
C TRP A 13 4.61 -7.07 11.93
N LEU A 14 5.80 -7.37 11.41
CA LEU A 14 6.74 -6.38 10.89
C LEU A 14 6.17 -5.71 9.63
N VAL A 15 5.65 -6.48 8.69
CA VAL A 15 4.98 -5.96 7.48
C VAL A 15 3.74 -5.15 7.86
N ALA A 16 2.92 -5.61 8.80
CA ALA A 16 1.75 -4.88 9.26
C ALA A 16 2.13 -3.50 9.86
N LEU A 17 3.18 -3.43 10.66
CA LEU A 17 3.70 -2.18 11.22
C LEU A 17 4.22 -1.25 10.12
N ILE A 18 4.99 -1.78 9.18
CA ILE A 18 5.49 -1.03 8.02
C ILE A 18 4.33 -0.44 7.20
N CYS A 19 3.30 -1.25 6.92
CA CYS A 19 2.11 -0.80 6.19
C CYS A 19 1.37 0.32 6.93
N LEU A 20 1.28 0.24 8.26
CA LEU A 20 0.63 1.25 9.09
C LEU A 20 1.41 2.58 9.08
N LEU A 21 2.75 2.51 9.22
CA LEU A 21 3.62 3.68 9.09
C LEU A 21 3.58 4.28 7.68
N ALA A 22 3.55 3.43 6.64
CA ALA A 22 3.38 3.86 5.25
C ALA A 22 2.04 4.57 5.02
N GLY A 23 0.97 4.12 5.69
CA GLY A 23 -0.33 4.77 5.71
C GLY A 23 -0.29 6.19 6.27
N ILE A 24 0.45 6.40 7.36
CA ILE A 24 0.58 7.71 8.03
C ILE A 24 1.39 8.69 7.18
N VAL A 25 2.47 8.21 6.53
CA VAL A 25 3.34 9.05 5.67
C VAL A 25 2.65 9.45 4.36
N ARG A 26 1.53 8.82 4.01
CA ARG A 26 0.90 9.00 2.69
C ARG A 26 0.27 10.39 2.55
N GLY A 27 0.95 11.24 1.79
CA GLY A 27 0.38 12.41 1.14
C GLY A 27 -0.40 12.02 -0.12
N PHE A 28 -1.64 12.52 -0.23
CA PHE A 28 -2.57 12.69 -1.37
C PHE A 28 -2.62 11.76 -2.61
N SER A 29 -1.55 11.05 -3.02
CA SER A 29 -1.42 10.49 -4.38
C SER A 29 -1.27 8.98 -4.49
N GLY A 30 -1.37 8.22 -3.40
CA GLY A 30 -1.23 6.76 -3.53
C GLY A 30 0.25 6.33 -3.54
N PHE A 31 1.03 6.85 -4.47
CA PHE A 31 2.36 6.37 -4.82
C PHE A 31 3.35 6.17 -3.65
N ALA A 32 3.35 7.07 -2.66
CA ALA A 32 4.31 7.02 -1.55
C ALA A 32 4.19 5.76 -0.66
N LEU A 33 3.01 5.15 -0.59
CA LEU A 33 2.75 4.03 0.31
C LEU A 33 3.41 2.73 -0.17
N SER A 34 3.20 2.34 -1.43
CA SER A 34 3.80 1.14 -2.00
C SER A 34 5.33 1.27 -2.09
N ALA A 35 5.82 2.48 -2.38
CA ALA A 35 7.25 2.77 -2.39
C ALA A 35 7.88 2.61 -1.00
N LEU A 36 7.24 3.13 0.07
CA LEU A 36 7.74 2.99 1.44
C LEU A 36 7.73 1.53 1.89
N VAL A 37 6.66 0.79 1.62
CA VAL A 37 6.53 -0.64 1.97
C VAL A 37 7.61 -1.44 1.25
N MET A 38 7.82 -1.22 -0.06
CA MET A 38 8.86 -1.92 -0.80
C MET A 38 10.26 -1.54 -0.32
N ALA A 39 10.55 -0.26 -0.10
CA ALA A 39 11.87 0.20 0.35
C ALA A 39 12.26 -0.32 1.74
N SER A 40 11.29 -0.53 2.63
CA SER A 40 11.54 -1.00 4.00
C SER A 40 11.46 -2.53 4.12
N ALA A 41 10.41 -3.16 3.61
CA ALA A 41 10.19 -4.59 3.78
C ALA A 41 11.08 -5.45 2.86
N ALA A 42 11.49 -4.95 1.68
CA ALA A 42 12.36 -5.70 0.77
C ALA A 42 13.79 -5.93 1.32
N LEU A 43 14.17 -5.23 2.40
CA LEU A 43 15.44 -5.46 3.12
C LEU A 43 15.45 -6.80 3.87
N ILE A 44 14.26 -7.34 4.21
CA ILE A 44 14.09 -8.49 5.09
C ILE A 44 13.35 -9.63 4.38
N ILE A 45 12.41 -9.29 3.48
CA ILE A 45 11.51 -10.22 2.80
C ILE A 45 11.76 -10.15 1.28
N PRO A 46 11.76 -11.28 0.56
CA PRO A 46 11.88 -11.26 -0.90
C PRO A 46 10.81 -10.36 -1.53
N PRO A 47 11.17 -9.46 -2.47
CA PRO A 47 10.22 -8.50 -3.03
C PRO A 47 9.05 -9.16 -3.77
N ILE A 48 9.23 -10.38 -4.27
CA ILE A 48 8.16 -11.15 -4.91
C ILE A 48 7.00 -11.45 -3.96
N GLU A 49 7.27 -11.66 -2.67
CA GLU A 49 6.25 -11.93 -1.65
C GLU A 49 5.50 -10.65 -1.22
N LEU A 50 6.09 -9.48 -1.48
CA LEU A 50 5.50 -8.18 -1.17
C LEU A 50 4.55 -7.70 -2.29
N ILE A 51 4.62 -8.27 -3.50
CA ILE A 51 3.77 -7.88 -4.63
C ILE A 51 2.26 -7.96 -4.29
N PRO A 52 1.74 -9.06 -3.73
CA PRO A 52 0.32 -9.15 -3.39
C PRO A 52 -0.10 -8.17 -2.29
N VAL A 53 0.80 -7.90 -1.33
CA VAL A 53 0.58 -6.91 -0.26
C VAL A 53 0.45 -5.52 -0.86
N CYS A 54 1.42 -5.11 -1.67
CA CYS A 54 1.40 -3.81 -2.36
C CYS A 54 0.19 -3.66 -3.27
N TRP A 55 -0.23 -4.74 -3.95
CA TRP A 55 -1.41 -4.72 -4.81
C TRP A 55 -2.69 -4.40 -4.03
N TRP A 56 -2.89 -5.06 -2.90
CA TRP A 56 -4.06 -4.79 -2.04
C TRP A 56 -4.04 -3.37 -1.47
N LEU A 57 -2.86 -2.93 -1.03
CA LEU A 57 -2.64 -1.58 -0.53
C LEU A 57 -2.96 -0.51 -1.56
N GLU A 58 -2.64 -0.75 -2.83
CA GLU A 58 -2.94 0.18 -3.92
C GLU A 58 -4.44 0.23 -4.28
N ILE A 59 -5.14 -0.90 -4.17
CA ILE A 59 -6.61 -0.91 -4.31
C ILE A 59 -7.24 -0.09 -3.20
N CYS A 60 -6.85 -0.32 -1.94
CA CYS A 60 -7.34 0.47 -0.81
C CYS A 60 -7.03 1.97 -0.98
N ALA A 61 -5.84 2.27 -1.49
CA ALA A 61 -5.43 3.64 -1.82
C ALA A 61 -6.36 4.32 -2.81
N GLY A 62 -6.55 3.67 -3.96
CA GLY A 62 -7.34 4.19 -5.05
C GLY A 62 -8.78 4.44 -4.57
N LEU A 63 -9.35 3.50 -3.81
CA LEU A 63 -10.68 3.65 -3.23
C LEU A 63 -10.79 4.87 -2.30
N MET A 64 -9.76 5.17 -1.51
CA MET A 64 -9.76 6.38 -0.66
C MET A 64 -9.58 7.65 -1.49
N MET A 65 -8.71 7.63 -2.50
CA MET A 65 -8.48 8.78 -3.38
C MET A 65 -9.69 9.11 -4.27
N ILE A 66 -10.46 8.11 -4.70
CA ILE A 66 -11.68 8.32 -5.51
C ILE A 66 -12.64 9.29 -4.80
N ARG A 67 -12.77 9.22 -3.46
CA ARG A 67 -13.66 10.13 -2.71
C ARG A 67 -13.22 11.60 -2.78
N GLY A 68 -11.92 11.87 -2.57
CA GLY A 68 -11.37 13.22 -2.62
C GLY A 68 -11.26 13.74 -4.06
N GLY A 69 -10.68 12.94 -4.95
CA GLY A 69 -10.46 13.27 -6.35
C GLY A 69 -11.76 13.52 -7.11
N TRP A 70 -12.87 12.88 -6.76
CA TRP A 70 -14.15 13.11 -7.47
C TRP A 70 -14.83 14.45 -7.13
N LYS A 71 -14.51 15.01 -5.95
CA LYS A 71 -14.97 16.33 -5.51
C LYS A 71 -14.11 17.45 -6.11
N ASP A 72 -12.80 17.24 -6.17
CA ASP A 72 -11.83 18.23 -6.67
C ASP A 72 -11.55 18.07 -8.18
N ALA A 73 -12.13 17.07 -8.82
CA ALA A 73 -12.02 16.85 -10.27
C ALA A 73 -12.60 18.06 -11.03
N ASP A 74 -11.77 18.68 -11.85
CA ASP A 74 -12.13 19.83 -12.66
C ASP A 74 -12.93 19.39 -13.89
N ARG A 75 -14.23 19.16 -13.69
CA ARG A 75 -15.14 18.58 -14.70
C ARG A 75 -15.35 19.48 -15.91
N ARG A 76 -14.98 20.76 -15.84
CA ARG A 76 -15.12 21.74 -16.93
C ARG A 76 -14.08 21.60 -18.03
N LEU A 77 -12.94 20.97 -17.76
CA LEU A 77 -11.88 20.70 -18.75
C LEU A 77 -12.09 19.36 -19.49
N ALA A 78 -12.98 18.50 -18.97
CA ALA A 78 -13.20 17.15 -19.46
C ALA A 78 -14.32 17.02 -20.52
N VAL A 79 -14.85 18.15 -21.02
CA VAL A 79 -15.85 18.22 -22.11
C VAL A 79 -15.30 19.00 -23.28
#